data_AF-T1H6D8-F1
#
_entry.id   AF-T1H6D8-F1
#
_cell.length_a   1.000
_cell.length_b   1.000
_cell.length_c   1.000
_cell.angle_alpha   90.00
_cell.angle_beta   90.00
_cell.angle_gamma   90.00
#
_symmetry.space_group_name_H-M   'P 1'
#
loop_
_entity.id
_entity.type
_entity.pdbx_description
1 polymer ?
#
loop_
_entity_poly.entity_id
_entity_poly.type
_entity_poly.pdbx_seq_one_letter_code
_entity_poly.pdbx_strand_id
1 'polypeptide(L)'
;LQLFEKVLSTDAIDINELRKHCFNGIPDSNGLRPLCWKILLGYLDTNRKSWHETLSFKRSLYNQYISEMVVLPSLLQAECIDHPLSEGPDSKWNIFFKDNEFLLQIDKDVRRLYPDISFFQQPTEFPCNLVVKNNDERRLHQRVVPSKFSSANVERKGVGMTKINLITNRSQNDYEALDEGQEAHWEVVQRILFIYAKLNPGQGYVQGMNEIIGPIYYIMASNQNIEEKEHAEADSFFCFTLLMSEIRDFFIKTLDNSETGINFMMCKLTEILKIKAPNIHNLLMEQEIHSQYFSF
;
A
#
# COMPACT_ATOMS: atom_id res chain seq x y z
N LEU A 1 -3.12 -30.56 1.60
CA LEU A 1 -2.04 -30.40 2.60
C LEU A 1 -0.84 -31.26 2.24
N GLN A 2 -0.94 -32.60 2.33
CA GLN A 2 0.17 -33.52 2.01
C GLN A 2 0.83 -33.29 0.64
N LEU A 3 0.04 -32.94 -0.40
CA LEU A 3 0.58 -32.62 -1.73
C LEU A 3 1.44 -31.35 -1.74
N PHE A 4 1.01 -30.30 -1.04
CA PHE A 4 1.79 -29.05 -0.92
C PHE A 4 3.06 -29.27 -0.12
N GLU A 5 2.98 -29.97 1.01
CA GLU A 5 4.14 -30.29 1.84
C GLU A 5 5.17 -31.11 1.06
N LYS A 6 4.71 -32.08 0.25
CA LYS A 6 5.59 -32.86 -0.62
C LYS A 6 6.33 -31.97 -1.63
N VAL A 7 5.61 -31.12 -2.36
CA VAL A 7 6.20 -30.23 -3.38
C VAL A 7 7.12 -29.17 -2.76
N LEU A 8 6.76 -28.62 -1.61
CA LEU A 8 7.53 -27.57 -0.93
C LEU A 8 8.72 -28.13 -0.13
N SER A 9 8.74 -29.45 0.14
CA SER A 9 9.85 -30.09 0.84
C SER A 9 11.07 -30.35 -0.05
N THR A 10 10.92 -30.37 -1.37
CA THR A 10 12.03 -30.65 -2.30
C THR A 10 13.00 -29.47 -2.40
N ASP A 11 14.30 -29.76 -2.55
CA ASP A 11 15.33 -28.71 -2.70
C ASP A 11 15.09 -27.78 -3.90
N ALA A 12 14.60 -28.36 -5.00
CA ALA A 12 14.16 -27.66 -6.19
C ALA A 12 12.66 -27.89 -6.37
N ILE A 13 11.88 -26.81 -6.40
CA ILE A 13 10.42 -26.84 -6.46
C ILE A 13 10.00 -26.80 -7.93
N ASP A 14 9.15 -27.74 -8.34
CA ASP A 14 8.50 -27.68 -9.64
C ASP A 14 7.37 -26.63 -9.62
N ILE A 15 7.64 -25.49 -10.26
CA ILE A 15 6.68 -24.38 -10.33
C ILE A 15 5.38 -24.76 -11.06
N ASN A 16 5.42 -25.68 -12.02
CA ASN A 16 4.23 -26.09 -12.78
C ASN A 16 3.34 -26.99 -11.93
N GLU A 17 3.93 -27.91 -11.17
CA GLU A 17 3.21 -28.73 -10.20
C GLU A 17 2.61 -27.86 -9.09
N LEU A 18 3.38 -26.90 -8.56
CA LEU A 18 2.90 -25.95 -7.57
C LEU A 18 1.71 -25.13 -8.10
N ARG A 19 1.81 -24.55 -9.30
CA ARG A 19 0.71 -23.80 -9.95
C ARG A 19 -0.54 -24.66 -10.10
N LYS A 20 -0.40 -25.92 -10.51
CA LYS A 20 -1.52 -26.86 -10.65
C LYS A 20 -2.23 -27.12 -9.32
N HIS A 21 -1.48 -27.23 -8.23
CA HIS A 21 -2.06 -27.39 -6.90
C HIS A 21 -2.70 -26.09 -6.40
N CYS A 22 -2.04 -24.95 -6.57
CA CYS A 22 -2.56 -23.64 -6.18
C CYS A 22 -3.83 -23.23 -6.95
N PHE A 23 -4.03 -23.73 -8.18
CA PHE A 23 -5.21 -23.42 -9.01
C PHE A 23 -6.55 -23.75 -8.32
N ASN A 24 -6.58 -24.78 -7.47
CA ASN A 24 -7.78 -25.17 -6.73
C ASN A 24 -7.90 -24.49 -5.35
N GLY A 25 -7.04 -23.51 -5.07
CA GLY A 25 -6.95 -22.83 -3.78
C GLY A 25 -5.84 -23.37 -2.88
N ILE A 26 -5.28 -22.47 -2.07
CA ILE A 26 -4.21 -22.78 -1.12
C ILE A 26 -4.80 -22.81 0.29
N PRO A 27 -4.62 -23.88 1.08
CA PRO A 27 -5.10 -23.95 2.46
C PRO A 27 -4.52 -22.85 3.36
N ASP A 28 -5.29 -22.42 4.36
CA ASP A 28 -4.88 -21.42 5.36
C ASP A 28 -3.98 -21.98 6.48
N SER A 29 -3.90 -23.29 6.62
CA SER A 29 -3.12 -23.94 7.67
C SER A 29 -1.62 -23.93 7.38
N ASN A 30 -0.80 -23.91 8.45
CA ASN A 30 0.64 -24.13 8.42
C ASN A 30 1.45 -23.11 7.60
N GLY A 31 0.98 -21.86 7.46
CA GLY A 31 1.72 -20.82 6.73
C GLY A 31 1.93 -21.12 5.23
N LEU A 32 1.17 -22.05 4.66
CA LEU A 32 1.33 -22.47 3.26
C LEU A 32 0.99 -21.36 2.27
N ARG A 33 -0.06 -20.59 2.54
CA ARG A 33 -0.51 -19.50 1.65
C ARG A 33 0.55 -18.39 1.50
N PRO A 34 1.11 -17.81 2.58
CA PRO A 34 2.24 -16.90 2.48
C PRO A 34 3.39 -17.46 1.66
N LEU A 35 3.85 -18.68 1.95
CA LEU A 35 4.97 -19.30 1.26
C LEU A 35 4.70 -19.50 -0.24
N CYS A 36 3.53 -20.02 -0.59
CA CYS A 36 3.13 -20.19 -1.98
C CYS A 36 3.07 -18.85 -2.72
N TRP A 37 2.57 -17.78 -2.08
CA TRP A 37 2.53 -16.45 -2.69
C TRP A 37 3.93 -15.88 -2.92
N LYS A 38 4.84 -16.04 -1.95
CA LYS A 38 6.25 -15.62 -2.11
C LYS A 38 6.90 -16.30 -3.32
N ILE A 39 6.63 -17.58 -3.55
CA ILE A 39 7.17 -18.32 -4.72
C ILE A 39 6.46 -17.90 -6.02
N LEU A 40 5.12 -17.86 -6.04
CA LEU A 40 4.35 -17.56 -7.25
C LEU A 40 4.54 -16.14 -7.77
N LEU A 41 4.76 -15.19 -6.87
CA LEU A 41 5.08 -13.80 -7.20
C LEU A 41 6.57 -13.59 -7.53
N GLY A 42 7.39 -14.64 -7.45
CA GLY A 42 8.82 -14.58 -7.77
C GLY A 42 9.69 -13.91 -6.69
N TYR A 43 9.18 -13.74 -5.46
CA TYR A 43 9.97 -13.22 -4.35
C TYR A 43 10.96 -14.27 -3.83
N LEU A 44 10.54 -15.53 -3.77
CA LEU A 44 11.40 -16.68 -3.51
C LEU A 44 11.59 -17.49 -4.79
N ASP A 45 12.84 -17.84 -5.08
CA ASP A 45 13.17 -18.70 -6.22
C ASP A 45 12.70 -20.16 -5.96
N THR A 46 12.67 -20.97 -7.01
CA THR A 46 12.37 -22.41 -6.95
C THR A 46 13.44 -23.22 -6.20
N ASN A 47 14.65 -22.67 -6.04
CA ASN A 47 15.73 -23.28 -5.27
C ASN A 47 15.67 -22.85 -3.80
N ARG A 48 15.41 -23.80 -2.89
CA ARG A 48 15.27 -23.51 -1.46
C ARG A 48 16.55 -23.03 -0.79
N LYS A 49 17.72 -23.38 -1.35
CA LYS A 49 19.01 -23.05 -0.73
C LYS A 49 19.29 -21.55 -0.71
N SER A 50 18.74 -20.79 -1.65
CA SER A 50 18.93 -19.34 -1.74
C SER A 50 17.93 -18.54 -0.89
N TRP A 51 16.91 -19.18 -0.31
CA TRP A 51 15.82 -18.48 0.38
C TRP A 51 16.31 -17.67 1.58
N HIS A 52 17.15 -18.26 2.42
CA HIS A 52 17.63 -17.59 3.62
C HIS A 52 18.43 -16.32 3.27
N GLU A 53 19.35 -16.43 2.31
CA GLU A 53 20.15 -15.29 1.83
C GLU A 53 19.25 -14.20 1.21
N THR A 54 18.30 -14.59 0.35
CA THR A 54 17.36 -13.66 -0.30
C THR A 54 16.52 -12.92 0.74
N LEU A 55 15.89 -13.63 1.68
CA LEU A 55 15.06 -13.04 2.71
C LEU A 55 15.87 -12.08 3.59
N SER A 56 17.04 -12.52 4.07
CA SER A 56 17.90 -11.68 4.91
C SER A 56 18.28 -10.39 4.18
N PHE A 57 18.76 -10.49 2.94
CA PHE A 57 19.17 -9.33 2.15
C PHE A 57 18.00 -8.36 1.90
N LYS A 58 16.86 -8.90 1.46
CA LYS A 58 15.67 -8.10 1.13
C LYS A 58 15.11 -7.39 2.35
N ARG A 59 14.98 -8.09 3.49
CA ARG A 59 14.50 -7.50 4.75
C ARG A 59 15.41 -6.39 5.25
N SER A 60 16.74 -6.58 5.19
CA SER A 60 17.71 -5.52 5.53
C SER A 60 17.60 -4.32 4.59
N LEU A 61 17.46 -4.56 3.29
CA LEU A 61 17.29 -3.50 2.29
C LEU A 61 16.02 -2.66 2.53
N TYR A 62 14.90 -3.32 2.85
CA TYR A 62 13.67 -2.61 3.16
C TYR A 62 13.80 -1.74 4.42
N ASN A 63 14.47 -2.24 5.46
CA ASN A 63 14.76 -1.44 6.66
C ASN A 63 15.62 -0.20 6.34
N GLN A 64 16.55 -0.32 5.39
CA GLN A 64 17.31 0.83 4.89
C GLN A 64 16.38 1.86 4.22
N TYR A 65 15.44 1.42 3.37
CA TYR A 65 14.45 2.33 2.76
C TYR A 65 13.61 3.07 3.80
N ILE A 66 13.15 2.39 4.85
CA ILE A 66 12.42 3.06 5.95
C ILE A 66 13.31 4.15 6.56
N SER A 67 14.57 3.82 6.86
CA SER A 67 15.48 4.75 7.54
C SER A 67 15.79 6.01 6.72
N GLU A 68 15.87 5.89 5.39
CA GLU A 68 16.24 6.97 4.48
C GLU A 68 15.03 7.77 3.99
N MET A 69 13.90 7.12 3.73
CA MET A 69 12.77 7.74 3.03
C MET A 69 11.65 8.20 3.98
N VAL A 70 11.49 7.55 5.13
CA VAL A 70 10.45 7.85 6.14
C VAL A 70 11.03 8.80 7.20
N VAL A 71 11.52 9.96 6.75
CA VAL A 71 12.12 11.01 7.59
C VAL A 71 11.34 12.32 7.39
N LEU A 72 11.09 13.06 8.47
CA LEU A 72 10.55 14.41 8.38
C LEU A 72 11.66 15.42 8.08
N PRO A 73 11.45 16.36 7.14
CA PRO A 73 12.41 17.44 6.89
C PRO A 73 12.71 18.30 8.11
N SER A 74 11.80 18.37 9.08
CA SER A 74 11.99 19.08 10.36
C SER A 74 13.24 18.59 11.11
N LEU A 75 13.59 17.31 10.98
CA LEU A 75 14.80 16.73 11.57
C LEU A 75 16.09 17.06 10.79
N LEU A 76 15.95 17.55 9.56
CA LEU A 76 17.05 17.97 8.68
C LEU A 76 17.31 19.49 8.78
N GLN A 77 16.60 20.22 9.64
CA GLN A 77 16.73 21.69 9.79
C GLN A 77 18.17 22.15 10.11
N ALA A 78 19.00 21.31 10.71
CA ALA A 78 20.40 21.64 10.96
C ALA A 78 21.27 21.71 9.68
N GLU A 79 20.82 21.12 8.56
CA GLU A 79 21.58 21.01 7.30
C GLU A 79 20.81 21.46 6.04
N CYS A 80 19.59 21.99 6.19
CA CYS A 80 18.77 22.40 5.04
C CYS A 80 19.10 23.85 4.64
N ILE A 81 19.98 24.01 3.65
CA ILE A 81 20.38 25.30 3.05
C ILE A 81 19.27 25.88 2.14
N ASP A 82 18.21 25.11 1.89
CA ASP A 82 17.23 25.37 0.84
C ASP A 82 15.90 25.96 1.36
N HIS A 83 15.31 26.87 0.57
CA HIS A 83 14.13 27.62 0.95
C HIS A 83 12.83 26.82 0.70
N PRO A 84 11.78 26.95 1.55
CA PRO A 84 10.49 26.29 1.36
C PRO A 84 9.77 26.56 0.04
N LEU A 85 10.17 27.58 -0.70
CA LEU A 85 9.58 27.96 -1.99
C LEU A 85 10.52 27.66 -3.17
N SER A 86 11.62 26.95 -2.94
CA SER A 86 12.54 26.58 -4.00
C SER A 86 11.91 25.54 -4.93
N GLU A 87 11.77 25.89 -6.21
CA GLU A 87 11.20 25.02 -7.25
C GLU A 87 12.25 24.12 -7.93
N GLY A 88 13.53 24.24 -7.53
CA GLY A 88 14.62 23.45 -8.08
C GLY A 88 14.37 21.93 -7.98
N PRO A 89 14.87 21.12 -8.92
CA PRO A 89 14.71 19.67 -8.88
C PRO A 89 15.41 19.03 -7.67
N ASP A 90 16.49 19.62 -7.18
CA ASP A 90 17.25 19.16 -6.00
C ASP A 90 16.71 19.75 -4.68
N SER A 91 15.61 20.51 -4.74
CA SER A 91 15.03 21.13 -3.56
C SER A 91 14.41 20.10 -2.63
N LYS A 92 14.93 20.03 -1.39
CA LYS A 92 14.40 19.12 -0.36
C LYS A 92 12.95 19.47 -0.03
N TRP A 93 12.58 20.75 -0.12
CA TRP A 93 11.21 21.22 0.10
C TRP A 93 10.28 20.85 -1.05
N ASN A 94 10.72 21.00 -2.30
CA ASN A 94 9.94 20.59 -3.47
C ASN A 94 9.65 19.09 -3.43
N ILE A 95 10.67 18.27 -3.11
CA ILE A 95 10.52 16.83 -2.91
C ILE A 95 9.52 16.56 -1.77
N PHE A 96 9.64 17.25 -0.64
CA PHE A 96 8.72 17.08 0.48
C PHE A 96 7.26 17.42 0.14
N PHE A 97 7.01 18.51 -0.60
CA PHE A 97 5.65 18.88 -1.00
C PHE A 97 5.06 17.87 -1.99
N LYS A 98 5.84 17.43 -2.98
CA LYS A 98 5.44 16.34 -3.89
C LYS A 98 5.15 15.05 -3.13
N ASP A 99 5.99 14.70 -2.15
CA ASP A 99 5.78 13.55 -1.26
C ASP A 99 4.43 13.66 -0.52
N ASN A 100 4.08 14.85 -0.04
CA ASN A 100 2.83 15.06 0.69
C ASN A 100 1.59 14.95 -0.22
N GLU A 101 1.68 15.31 -1.50
CA GLU A 101 0.55 15.22 -2.43
C GLU A 101 0.06 13.78 -2.63
N PHE A 102 0.98 12.85 -2.91
CA PHE A 102 0.61 11.45 -3.03
C PHE A 102 0.40 10.77 -1.67
N LEU A 103 1.11 11.19 -0.62
CA LEU A 103 0.88 10.65 0.73
C LEU A 103 -0.54 10.96 1.23
N LEU A 104 -1.11 12.12 0.90
CA LEU A 104 -2.48 12.46 1.24
C LEU A 104 -3.50 11.53 0.55
N GLN A 105 -3.22 11.13 -0.69
CA GLN A 105 -4.04 10.15 -1.41
C GLN A 105 -3.94 8.78 -0.77
N ILE A 106 -2.71 8.32 -0.48
CA ILE A 106 -2.45 7.06 0.21
C ILE A 106 -3.20 7.03 1.55
N ASP A 107 -3.08 8.07 2.39
CA ASP A 107 -3.74 8.13 3.70
C ASP A 107 -5.26 7.96 3.61
N LYS A 108 -5.90 8.64 2.65
CA LYS A 108 -7.35 8.48 2.41
C LYS A 108 -7.71 7.05 2.01
N ASP A 109 -6.90 6.42 1.16
CA ASP A 109 -7.17 5.11 0.60
C ASP A 109 -6.93 3.96 1.57
N VAL A 110 -5.86 4.02 2.37
CA VAL A 110 -5.57 2.97 3.36
C VAL A 110 -6.54 3.01 4.54
N ARG A 111 -7.06 4.20 4.91
CA ARG A 111 -8.08 4.32 5.97
C ARG A 111 -9.40 3.64 5.60
N ARG A 112 -9.73 3.57 4.31
CA ARG A 112 -10.94 2.93 3.78
C ARG A 112 -10.66 1.53 3.21
N LEU A 113 -9.48 0.97 3.45
CA LEU A 113 -9.08 -0.34 2.91
C LEU A 113 -9.84 -1.45 3.65
N TYR A 114 -10.73 -2.13 2.91
CA TYR A 114 -11.56 -3.24 3.41
C TYR A 114 -12.21 -2.97 4.78
N PRO A 115 -13.17 -2.01 4.87
CA PRO A 115 -13.76 -1.57 6.14
C PRO A 115 -14.54 -2.68 6.86
N ASP A 116 -14.98 -3.71 6.12
CA ASP A 116 -15.70 -4.86 6.67
C ASP A 116 -14.80 -5.80 7.49
N ILE A 117 -13.47 -5.66 7.40
CA ILE A 117 -12.52 -6.42 8.21
C ILE A 117 -11.81 -5.51 9.22
N SER A 118 -11.94 -5.84 10.49
CA SER A 118 -11.31 -5.07 11.58
C SER A 118 -9.78 -5.12 11.55
N PHE A 119 -9.21 -6.09 10.83
CA PHE A 119 -7.77 -6.33 10.76
C PHE A 119 -6.96 -5.05 10.51
N PHE A 120 -7.34 -4.23 9.53
CA PHE A 120 -6.55 -3.04 9.18
C PHE A 120 -6.56 -1.96 10.26
N GLN A 121 -7.60 -1.90 11.09
CA GLN A 121 -7.74 -0.94 12.19
C GLN A 121 -7.07 -1.43 13.48
N GLN A 122 -6.79 -2.73 13.59
CA GLN A 122 -6.15 -3.31 14.76
C GLN A 122 -4.66 -2.96 14.84
N PRO A 123 -4.08 -2.93 16.06
CA PRO A 123 -2.65 -2.76 16.24
C PRO A 123 -1.90 -4.00 15.72
N THR A 124 -0.79 -3.78 15.02
CA THR A 124 0.15 -4.85 14.66
C THR A 124 0.89 -5.35 15.90
N GLU A 125 1.16 -6.66 15.96
CA GLU A 125 2.04 -7.27 16.97
C GLU A 125 3.49 -6.76 16.85
N PHE A 126 3.87 -6.26 15.66
CA PHE A 126 5.24 -5.83 15.33
C PHE A 126 5.26 -4.39 14.80
N PRO A 127 5.09 -3.38 15.67
CA PRO A 127 5.17 -1.98 15.26
C PRO A 127 6.59 -1.61 14.83
N CYS A 128 6.71 -0.74 13.82
CA CYS A 128 8.03 -0.25 13.39
C CYS A 128 8.64 0.67 14.46
N ASN A 129 9.64 0.17 15.18
CA ASN A 129 10.32 0.89 16.26
C ASN A 129 10.88 2.27 15.83
N LEU A 130 11.35 2.40 14.59
CA LEU A 130 11.87 3.67 14.05
C LEU A 130 10.77 4.72 13.93
N VAL A 131 9.54 4.29 13.63
CA VAL A 131 8.39 5.15 13.40
C VAL A 131 7.74 5.56 14.72
N VAL A 132 7.57 4.59 15.63
CA VAL A 132 6.75 4.76 16.83
C VAL A 132 7.52 5.37 18.02
N LYS A 133 8.81 5.06 18.20
CA LYS A 133 9.56 5.50 19.40
C LYS A 133 9.96 6.98 19.41
N ASN A 134 9.94 7.67 18.27
CA ASN A 134 10.40 9.05 18.15
C ASN A 134 9.27 10.06 18.39
N ASN A 135 8.54 9.98 19.51
CA ASN A 135 7.37 10.84 19.81
C ASN A 135 6.37 10.94 18.65
N ASP A 136 6.18 9.83 17.92
CA ASP A 136 5.40 9.75 16.69
C ASP A 136 5.83 10.67 15.54
N GLU A 137 6.96 11.37 15.65
CA GLU A 137 7.43 12.36 14.66
C GLU A 137 7.61 11.75 13.27
N ARG A 138 7.86 10.44 13.14
CA ARG A 138 8.06 9.75 11.85
C ARG A 138 6.79 9.11 11.29
N ARG A 139 5.64 9.23 11.97
CA ARG A 139 4.37 8.70 11.47
C ARG A 139 3.93 9.49 10.26
N LEU A 140 3.81 8.79 9.12
CA LEU A 140 3.47 9.41 7.85
C LEU A 140 2.09 10.09 7.90
N HIS A 141 1.11 9.48 8.55
CA HIS A 141 -0.21 10.07 8.67
C HIS A 141 -0.18 11.45 9.36
N GLN A 142 0.73 11.71 10.30
CA GLN A 142 0.86 13.01 10.96
C GLN A 142 1.28 14.13 9.99
N ARG A 143 1.99 13.81 8.91
CA ARG A 143 2.37 14.79 7.87
C ARG A 143 1.18 15.33 7.09
N VAL A 144 0.10 14.56 7.03
CA VAL A 144 -1.10 14.86 6.23
C VAL A 144 -2.32 15.18 7.09
N VAL A 145 -2.22 15.09 8.42
CA VAL A 145 -3.24 15.62 9.31
C VAL A 145 -3.34 17.13 9.07
N PRO A 146 -4.53 17.66 8.72
CA PRO A 146 -4.71 19.09 8.59
C PRO A 146 -4.31 19.75 9.90
N SER A 147 -3.39 20.73 9.85
CA SER A 147 -3.14 21.60 10.99
C SER A 147 -4.49 22.14 11.43
N LYS A 148 -4.96 21.75 12.62
CA LYS A 148 -6.19 22.30 13.18
C LYS A 148 -5.93 23.78 13.42
N PHE A 149 -6.17 24.62 12.42
CA PHE A 149 -6.24 26.05 12.63
C PHE A 149 -7.46 26.26 13.52
N SER A 150 -7.20 26.49 14.80
CA SER A 150 -8.20 26.91 15.76
C SER A 150 -8.68 28.30 15.35
N SER A 151 -9.65 28.36 14.44
CA SER A 151 -10.38 29.59 14.18
C SER A 151 -11.37 29.79 15.32
N ALA A 152 -11.16 30.87 16.06
CA ALA A 152 -12.11 31.31 17.05
C ALA A 152 -12.85 32.52 16.52
N ASN A 153 -14.18 32.50 16.62
CA ASN A 153 -14.95 33.71 16.40
C ASN A 153 -14.75 34.63 17.60
N VAL A 154 -14.39 35.87 17.33
CA VAL A 154 -14.28 36.91 18.35
C VAL A 154 -15.62 37.64 18.42
N GLU A 155 -16.40 37.37 19.46
CA GLU A 155 -17.60 38.15 19.75
C GLU A 155 -17.26 39.30 20.71
N ARG A 156 -17.49 40.54 20.27
CA ARG A 156 -17.43 41.72 21.13
C ARG A 156 -18.80 41.94 21.77
N LYS A 157 -18.90 41.76 23.09
CA LYS A 157 -20.07 42.22 23.86
C LYS A 157 -19.65 43.40 24.73
N GLY A 158 -20.03 44.60 24.32
CA GLY A 158 -19.82 45.82 25.10
C GLY A 158 -18.37 46.30 25.18
N VAL A 159 -18.18 47.47 25.77
CA VAL A 159 -16.90 48.19 25.82
C VAL A 159 -15.87 47.37 26.62
N GLY A 160 -14.90 46.80 25.92
CA GLY A 160 -13.66 46.28 26.51
C GLY A 160 -13.59 44.78 26.83
N MET A 161 -14.64 43.98 26.62
CA MET A 161 -14.61 42.53 26.89
C MET A 161 -14.65 41.70 25.60
N THR A 162 -13.58 40.91 25.37
CA THR A 162 -13.45 39.99 24.25
C THR A 162 -13.60 38.55 24.74
N LYS A 163 -14.60 37.80 24.26
CA LYS A 163 -14.72 36.36 24.53
C LYS A 163 -14.35 35.58 23.26
N ILE A 164 -13.43 34.63 23.39
CA ILE A 164 -12.95 33.78 22.29
C ILE A 164 -13.82 32.51 22.27
N ASN A 165 -14.69 32.36 21.28
CA ASN A 165 -15.45 31.12 21.07
C ASN A 165 -14.63 30.21 20.14
N LEU A 166 -14.01 29.18 20.73
CA LEU A 166 -13.30 28.14 19.99
C LEU A 166 -14.32 27.22 19.30
N ILE A 167 -14.58 27.42 18.01
CA ILE A 167 -15.35 26.45 17.22
C ILE A 167 -14.35 25.39 16.76
N THR A 168 -14.21 24.31 17.53
CA THR A 168 -13.53 23.12 17.02
C THR A 168 -14.48 22.44 16.03
N ASN A 169 -14.35 22.75 14.74
CA ASN A 169 -14.92 21.91 13.69
C ASN A 169 -14.21 20.55 13.78
N ARG A 170 -14.78 19.62 14.54
CA ARG A 170 -14.41 18.20 14.50
C ARG A 170 -14.92 17.68 13.17
N SER A 171 -14.06 17.56 12.16
CA SER A 171 -14.30 16.54 11.14
C SER A 171 -14.34 15.20 11.89
N GLN A 172 -15.42 14.44 11.74
CA GLN A 172 -15.50 13.07 12.22
C GLN A 172 -14.38 12.27 11.53
N ASN A 173 -13.23 12.17 12.19
CA ASN A 173 -12.27 11.11 11.91
C ASN A 173 -12.74 9.95 12.79
N ASP A 174 -13.49 9.01 12.22
CA ASP A 174 -14.11 7.86 12.90
C ASP A 174 -13.11 6.79 13.40
N TYR A 175 -11.85 7.16 13.64
CA TYR A 175 -10.80 6.24 14.07
C TYR A 175 -10.24 6.68 15.41
N GLU A 176 -10.36 5.81 16.41
CA GLU A 176 -9.74 5.99 17.71
C GLU A 176 -8.22 5.99 17.55
N ALA A 177 -7.54 6.93 18.21
CA ALA A 177 -6.10 6.94 18.25
C ALA A 177 -5.63 5.73 19.09
N LEU A 178 -4.72 4.93 18.54
CA LEU A 178 -4.08 3.83 19.27
C LEU A 178 -3.18 4.38 20.40
N ASP A 179 -2.87 3.52 21.37
CA ASP A 179 -1.99 3.87 22.49
C ASP A 179 -0.56 4.18 22.00
N GLU A 180 0.17 4.98 22.78
CA GLU A 180 1.61 5.24 22.54
C GLU A 180 2.38 3.91 22.45
N GLY A 181 3.18 3.74 21.40
CA GLY A 181 3.87 2.47 21.16
C GLY A 181 3.19 1.52 20.17
N GLN A 182 1.92 1.75 19.84
CA GLN A 182 1.17 0.90 18.90
C GLN A 182 1.13 1.49 17.48
N GLU A 183 0.99 0.62 16.50
CA GLU A 183 0.87 0.98 15.09
C GLU A 183 -0.27 0.17 14.47
N ALA A 184 -1.17 0.80 13.75
CA ALA A 184 -2.25 0.11 13.08
C ALA A 184 -1.77 -0.58 11.81
N HIS A 185 -2.41 -1.68 11.43
CA HIS A 185 -2.10 -2.35 10.16
C HIS A 185 -2.25 -1.44 8.93
N TRP A 186 -3.19 -0.47 8.93
CA TRP A 186 -3.31 0.51 7.84
C TRP A 186 -2.11 1.48 7.76
N GLU A 187 -1.45 1.79 8.88
CA GLU A 187 -0.23 2.63 8.89
C GLU A 187 0.95 1.89 8.26
N VAL A 188 1.02 0.58 8.48
CA VAL A 188 2.03 -0.28 7.82
C VAL A 188 1.82 -0.27 6.30
N VAL A 189 0.58 -0.43 5.84
CA VAL A 189 0.24 -0.35 4.40
C VAL A 189 0.56 1.05 3.82
N GLN A 190 0.28 2.12 4.58
CA GLN A 190 0.65 3.49 4.19
C GLN A 190 2.15 3.61 3.92
N ARG A 191 2.98 3.06 4.81
CA ARG A 191 4.43 3.10 4.69
C ARG A 191 4.94 2.31 3.48
N ILE A 192 4.41 1.12 3.24
CA ILE A 192 4.75 0.30 2.06
C ILE A 192 4.47 1.08 0.77
N LEU A 193 3.26 1.64 0.63
CA LEU A 193 2.85 2.39 -0.57
C LEU A 193 3.67 3.67 -0.74
N PHE A 194 3.98 4.36 0.35
CA PHE A 194 4.79 5.57 0.33
C PHE A 194 6.21 5.29 -0.16
N ILE A 195 6.87 4.24 0.37
CA ILE A 195 8.21 3.83 -0.06
C ILE A 195 8.19 3.41 -1.54
N TYR A 196 7.18 2.64 -1.96
CA TYR A 196 7.04 2.24 -3.37
C TYR A 196 6.90 3.45 -4.30
N ALA A 197 6.05 4.41 -3.97
CA ALA A 197 5.84 5.61 -4.78
C ALA A 197 7.12 6.45 -4.91
N LYS A 198 7.91 6.56 -3.84
CA LYS A 198 9.21 7.25 -3.85
C LYS A 198 10.26 6.55 -4.72
N LEU A 199 10.29 5.22 -4.71
CA LEU A 199 11.19 4.44 -5.53
C LEU A 199 10.80 4.43 -7.02
N ASN A 200 9.54 4.75 -7.34
CA ASN A 200 9.00 4.72 -8.70
C ASN A 200 8.43 6.09 -9.12
N PRO A 201 9.22 7.18 -9.17
CA PRO A 201 8.71 8.53 -9.41
C PRO A 201 8.03 8.72 -10.78
N GLY A 202 8.32 7.85 -11.76
CA GLY A 202 7.64 7.87 -13.06
C GLY A 202 6.19 7.37 -13.02
N GLN A 203 5.82 6.56 -12.02
CA GLN A 203 4.45 6.06 -11.80
C GLN A 203 3.82 6.76 -10.59
N GLY A 204 4.56 6.86 -9.48
CA GLY A 204 4.07 7.36 -8.19
C GLY A 204 3.05 6.41 -7.58
N TYR A 205 2.14 6.97 -6.79
CA TYR A 205 0.97 6.26 -6.28
C TYR A 205 -0.24 6.51 -7.18
N VAL A 206 -1.03 5.47 -7.42
CA VAL A 206 -2.29 5.51 -8.16
C VAL A 206 -3.35 4.81 -7.33
N GLN A 207 -4.53 5.43 -7.21
CA GLN A 207 -5.68 4.86 -6.51
C GLN A 207 -5.99 3.46 -7.06
N GLY A 208 -6.22 2.50 -6.17
CA GLY A 208 -6.39 1.08 -6.50
C GLY A 208 -5.17 0.23 -6.12
N MET A 209 -3.96 0.82 -6.07
CA MET A 209 -2.77 0.10 -5.58
C MET A 209 -2.92 -0.37 -4.13
N ASN A 210 -3.66 0.38 -3.30
CA ASN A 210 -4.03 -0.01 -1.93
C ASN A 210 -4.81 -1.34 -1.88
N GLU A 211 -5.67 -1.61 -2.86
CA GLU A 211 -6.45 -2.85 -2.94
C GLU A 211 -5.60 -4.04 -3.39
N ILE A 212 -4.48 -3.79 -4.08
CA ILE A 212 -3.53 -4.84 -4.48
C ILE A 212 -2.63 -5.24 -3.31
N ILE A 213 -2.09 -4.27 -2.56
CA ILE A 213 -1.24 -4.55 -1.39
C ILE A 213 -2.03 -5.15 -0.22
N GLY A 214 -3.31 -4.78 -0.05
CA GLY A 214 -4.12 -5.22 1.09
C GLY A 214 -4.15 -6.75 1.30
N PRO A 215 -4.53 -7.55 0.29
CA PRO A 215 -4.52 -9.01 0.41
C PRO A 215 -3.13 -9.60 0.62
N ILE A 216 -2.10 -9.05 -0.04
CA ILE A 216 -0.71 -9.50 0.14
C ILE A 216 -0.30 -9.31 1.60
N TYR A 217 -0.48 -8.11 2.13
CA TYR A 217 -0.12 -7.80 3.52
C TYR A 217 -0.94 -8.60 4.52
N TYR A 218 -2.25 -8.71 4.33
CA TYR A 218 -3.11 -9.52 5.18
C TYR A 218 -2.60 -10.96 5.30
N ILE A 219 -2.23 -11.59 4.18
CA ILE A 219 -1.71 -12.96 4.18
C ILE A 219 -0.37 -13.04 4.91
N MET A 220 0.57 -12.13 4.65
CA MET A 220 1.88 -12.15 5.29
C MET A 220 1.81 -11.89 6.80
N ALA A 221 0.94 -10.97 7.23
CA ALA A 221 0.78 -10.58 8.63
C ALA A 221 -0.07 -11.58 9.44
N SER A 222 -0.95 -12.35 8.79
CA SER A 222 -1.78 -13.37 9.45
C SER A 222 -1.08 -14.73 9.64
N ASN A 223 0.26 -14.80 9.53
CA ASN A 223 0.98 -16.03 9.19
C ASN A 223 0.91 -17.23 10.17
N GLN A 224 0.61 -17.20 11.46
CA GLN A 224 0.94 -18.29 12.44
C GLN A 224 2.43 -18.34 12.82
N ASN A 225 3.40 -18.34 11.88
CA ASN A 225 4.81 -18.27 12.25
C ASN A 225 5.19 -16.84 12.68
N ILE A 226 5.48 -16.66 13.97
CA ILE A 226 5.84 -15.38 14.60
C ILE A 226 7.07 -14.74 13.94
N GLU A 227 8.11 -15.53 13.63
CA GLU A 227 9.33 -15.02 13.00
C GLU A 227 9.07 -14.49 11.58
N GLU A 228 8.14 -15.09 10.86
CA GLU A 228 7.74 -14.59 9.54
C GLU A 228 6.82 -13.37 9.63
N LYS A 229 5.94 -13.33 10.64
CA LYS A 229 5.05 -12.19 10.88
C LYS A 229 5.82 -10.90 11.15
N GLU A 230 6.91 -10.95 11.91
CA GLU A 230 7.77 -9.78 12.18
C GLU A 230 8.25 -9.11 10.88
N HIS A 231 8.48 -9.91 9.84
CA HIS A 231 8.95 -9.45 8.55
C HIS A 231 7.85 -9.29 7.50
N ALA A 232 6.57 -9.35 7.91
CA ALA A 232 5.43 -9.29 7.01
C ALA A 232 5.43 -8.01 6.16
N GLU A 233 5.81 -6.87 6.73
CA GLU A 233 5.88 -5.59 6.01
C GLU A 233 6.88 -5.65 4.85
N ALA A 234 8.13 -6.06 5.13
CA ALA A 234 9.19 -6.15 4.13
C ALA A 234 8.88 -7.18 3.04
N ASP A 235 8.40 -8.36 3.43
CA ASP A 235 8.05 -9.43 2.49
C ASP A 235 6.88 -8.98 1.60
N SER A 236 5.91 -8.24 2.15
CA SER A 236 4.79 -7.69 1.38
C SER A 236 5.23 -6.62 0.39
N PHE A 237 6.17 -5.75 0.77
CA PHE A 237 6.72 -4.73 -0.12
C PHE A 237 7.35 -5.35 -1.38
N PHE A 238 8.17 -6.40 -1.24
CA PHE A 238 8.80 -7.03 -2.41
C PHE A 238 7.82 -7.84 -3.25
N CYS A 239 6.92 -8.61 -2.62
CA CYS A 239 5.85 -9.29 -3.34
C CYS A 239 4.98 -8.31 -4.14
N PHE A 240 4.62 -7.18 -3.53
CA PHE A 240 3.89 -6.11 -4.19
C PHE A 240 4.68 -5.48 -5.32
N THR A 241 5.96 -5.15 -5.11
CA THR A 241 6.81 -4.54 -6.14
C THR A 241 6.96 -5.44 -7.37
N LEU A 242 7.13 -6.75 -7.16
CA LEU A 242 7.22 -7.74 -8.24
C LEU A 242 5.90 -7.82 -9.02
N LEU A 243 4.77 -7.88 -8.32
CA LEU A 243 3.45 -7.89 -8.97
C LEU A 243 3.23 -6.61 -9.77
N MET A 244 3.48 -5.45 -9.17
CA MET A 244 3.34 -4.15 -9.82
C MET A 244 4.23 -4.00 -11.06
N SER A 245 5.38 -4.68 -11.10
CA SER A 245 6.26 -4.66 -12.27
C SER A 245 5.63 -5.30 -13.51
N GLU A 246 4.76 -6.30 -13.30
CA GLU A 246 4.01 -7.04 -14.32
C GLU A 246 2.72 -6.33 -14.74
N ILE A 247 2.00 -5.71 -13.79
CA ILE A 247 0.70 -5.05 -14.03
C ILE A 247 0.81 -3.53 -14.18
N ARG A 248 2.04 -3.01 -14.36
CA ARG A 248 2.35 -1.58 -14.35
C ARG A 248 1.53 -0.76 -15.35
N ASP A 249 1.27 -1.34 -16.51
CA ASP A 249 0.57 -0.72 -17.62
C ASP A 249 -0.86 -0.32 -17.26
N PHE A 250 -1.49 -0.98 -16.28
CA PHE A 250 -2.82 -0.61 -15.77
C PHE A 250 -2.83 0.70 -14.98
N PHE A 251 -1.66 1.14 -14.50
CA PHE A 251 -1.53 2.31 -13.63
C PHE A 251 -0.83 3.49 -14.30
N ILE A 252 -0.41 3.36 -15.56
CA ILE A 252 0.26 4.42 -16.30
C ILE A 252 -0.63 4.86 -17.46
N LYS A 253 -1.20 6.07 -17.35
CA LYS A 253 -2.14 6.64 -18.33
C LYS A 253 -1.63 6.62 -19.77
N THR A 254 -0.33 6.82 -19.98
CA THR A 254 0.26 6.77 -21.34
C THR A 254 0.28 5.38 -21.95
N LEU A 255 0.07 4.34 -21.13
CA LEU A 255 0.04 2.93 -21.51
C LEU A 255 -1.38 2.37 -21.55
N ASP A 256 -2.43 3.16 -21.28
CA ASP A 256 -3.83 2.68 -21.27
C ASP A 256 -4.22 1.96 -22.57
N ASN A 257 -3.66 2.39 -23.71
CA ASN A 257 -3.92 1.84 -25.04
C ASN A 257 -2.85 0.84 -25.52
N SER A 258 -1.87 0.48 -24.67
CA SER A 258 -0.91 -0.58 -25.01
C SER A 258 -1.61 -1.95 -25.07
N GLU A 259 -0.96 -2.96 -25.65
CA GLU A 259 -1.49 -4.34 -25.70
C GLU A 259 -1.73 -4.96 -24.30
N THR A 260 -1.11 -4.38 -23.28
CA THR A 260 -1.20 -4.75 -21.87
C THR A 260 -1.90 -3.68 -21.04
N GLY A 261 -2.44 -2.63 -21.68
CA GLY A 261 -3.12 -1.52 -21.05
C GLY A 261 -4.59 -1.79 -20.72
N ILE A 262 -5.16 -0.95 -19.86
CA ILE A 262 -6.51 -1.13 -19.35
C ILE A 262 -7.58 -1.06 -20.45
N ASN A 263 -7.45 -0.14 -21.41
CA ASN A 263 -8.41 -0.02 -22.50
C ASN A 263 -8.37 -1.23 -23.42
N PHE A 264 -7.18 -1.78 -23.69
CA PHE A 264 -7.06 -3.00 -24.48
C PHE A 264 -7.72 -4.20 -23.78
N MET A 265 -7.52 -4.34 -22.47
CA MET A 265 -8.15 -5.41 -21.69
C MET A 265 -9.68 -5.30 -21.67
N MET A 266 -10.23 -4.09 -21.58
CA MET A 266 -11.68 -3.86 -21.68
C MET A 266 -12.23 -4.19 -23.09
N CYS A 267 -11.51 -3.83 -24.15
CA CYS A 267 -11.86 -4.23 -25.52
C CYS A 267 -11.86 -5.75 -25.67
N LYS A 268 -10.84 -6.42 -25.13
CA LYS A 268 -10.74 -7.89 -25.13
C LYS A 268 -11.90 -8.54 -24.39
N LEU A 269 -12.31 -8.00 -23.24
CA LEU A 269 -13.50 -8.45 -22.53
C LEU A 269 -14.76 -8.32 -23.39
N THR A 270 -14.94 -7.19 -24.07
CA THR A 270 -16.08 -6.92 -24.95
C THR A 270 -16.14 -7.91 -26.12
N GLU A 271 -15.00 -8.20 -26.75
CA GLU A 271 -14.92 -9.21 -27.82
C GLU A 271 -15.21 -10.63 -27.32
N ILE A 272 -14.74 -10.99 -26.13
CA ILE A 272 -15.08 -12.28 -25.51
C ILE A 272 -16.58 -12.36 -25.21
N LEU A 273 -17.18 -11.28 -24.69
CA LEU A 273 -18.61 -11.23 -24.39
C LEU A 273 -19.45 -11.37 -25.67
N LYS A 274 -19.04 -10.72 -26.76
CA LYS A 274 -19.67 -10.84 -28.07
C LYS A 274 -19.68 -12.27 -28.59
N ILE A 275 -18.57 -13.00 -28.42
CA ILE A 275 -18.44 -14.40 -28.86
C ILE A 275 -19.21 -15.36 -27.95
N LYS A 276 -19.11 -15.20 -26.62
CA LYS A 276 -19.64 -16.16 -25.64
C LYS A 276 -21.07 -15.91 -25.23
N ALA A 277 -21.52 -14.66 -25.24
CA ALA A 277 -22.85 -14.23 -24.81
C ALA A 277 -23.37 -13.07 -25.67
N PRO A 278 -23.63 -13.30 -26.97
CA PRO A 278 -24.03 -12.25 -27.91
C PRO A 278 -25.30 -11.52 -27.50
N ASN A 279 -26.26 -12.20 -26.85
CA ASN A 279 -27.49 -11.57 -26.36
C ASN A 279 -27.21 -10.51 -25.30
N ILE A 280 -26.28 -10.78 -24.37
CA ILE A 280 -25.88 -9.82 -23.32
C ILE A 280 -25.13 -8.66 -23.95
N HIS A 281 -24.17 -8.96 -24.83
CA HIS A 281 -23.43 -7.94 -25.55
C HIS A 281 -24.36 -6.98 -26.30
N ASN A 282 -25.33 -7.50 -27.05
CA ASN A 282 -26.27 -6.68 -27.81
C ASN A 282 -27.14 -5.81 -26.89
N LEU A 283 -27.63 -6.36 -25.77
CA LEU A 283 -28.40 -5.59 -24.80
C LEU A 283 -27.58 -4.45 -24.20
N LEU A 284 -26.30 -4.69 -23.84
CA LEU A 284 -25.42 -3.63 -23.35
C LEU A 284 -25.19 -2.54 -24.39
N MET A 285 -25.02 -2.93 -25.66
CA MET A 285 -24.86 -1.97 -26.77
C MET A 285 -26.14 -1.17 -27.03
N GLU A 286 -27.31 -1.80 -26.99
CA GLU A 286 -28.62 -1.13 -27.12
C GLU A 286 -28.88 -0.12 -25.99
N GLN A 287 -28.37 -0.40 -24.80
CA GLN A 287 -28.48 0.47 -23.62
C GLN A 287 -27.35 1.49 -23.50
N GLU A 288 -26.43 1.55 -24.48
CA GLU A 288 -25.24 2.42 -24.45
C GLU A 288 -24.36 2.20 -23.20
N ILE A 289 -24.37 0.99 -22.65
CA ILE A 289 -23.55 0.59 -21.51
C ILE A 289 -22.20 0.09 -22.03
N HIS A 290 -21.23 1.00 -22.04
CA HIS A 290 -19.88 0.67 -22.45
C HIS A 290 -19.05 0.03 -21.33
N SER A 291 -18.07 -0.80 -21.71
CA SER A 291 -17.23 -1.56 -20.77
C SER A 291 -16.48 -0.67 -19.77
N GLN A 292 -16.14 0.57 -20.13
CA GLN A 292 -15.45 1.51 -19.23
C GLN A 292 -16.22 1.81 -17.95
N TYR A 293 -17.53 1.58 -17.91
CA TYR A 293 -18.34 1.90 -16.73
C TYR A 293 -18.38 0.79 -15.68
N PHE A 294 -18.02 -0.45 -16.04
CA PHE A 294 -18.17 -1.59 -15.13
C PHE A 294 -16.97 -2.54 -15.10
N SER A 295 -16.05 -2.45 -16.06
CA SER A 295 -14.87 -3.32 -16.14
C SER A 295 -13.54 -2.55 -16.12
N PHE A 296 -13.59 -1.24 -15.81
CA PHE A 296 -12.40 -0.44 -15.58
C PHE A 296 -11.76 -0.85 -14.25
#